data_AF-A0A1Y5F9N2-F1
#
_entry.id   AF-A0A1Y5F9N2-F1
#
_cell.length_a   1.000
_cell.length_b   1.000
_cell.length_c   1.000
_cell.angle_alpha   90.00
_cell.angle_beta   90.00
_cell.angle_gamma   90.00
#
_symmetry.space_group_name_H-M   'P 1'
#
loop_
_entity.id
_entity.type
_entity.pdbx_description
1 polymer ?
#
loop_
_entity_poly.entity_id
_entity_poly.type
_entity_poly.pdbx_seq_one_letter_code
_entity_poly.pdbx_strand_id
1 'polypeptide(L)'
;MKSIIKFSLLLLCLIATNNVTARTIIADGSELTLDLSGYNGRDGHRGEACEAGEDGKNGNNGEDAVIYFTDISDLKNIQLNMSGGLGGRRGQRGTSYNCDSYPVRSRDGYNGILGYLSLVKGEKLLPKQVFTNKISMVSAHQSNLIFSTNSWIENTGAKDLLHRDSVIRNTYRYFDKISYTTLKVKLSDKVQALDLADLSLEVKYNSNYNRKTKVFLYKNDKKLKVLIDYDFIETSGEKSIHIKNIIYKSELFDTEFMGSAHSGSSTTLSLRDPLFLDTTLKNSFSFTIYAYHPFIDYYIIVGSASSKYLDVVQDGDVMSINIGRAKVFKDIFAKGTKYKVKLNVYKSIGDNGLGHRIETFFTVSE
;
A
#
# COMPACT_ATOMS: atom_id res chain seq x y z
N MET A 1 46.62 4.78 46.04
CA MET A 1 45.52 3.85 45.71
C MET A 1 44.78 4.39 44.49
N LYS A 2 44.99 3.80 43.31
CA LYS A 2 44.34 4.19 42.04
C LYS A 2 43.09 3.33 41.86
N SER A 3 41.91 3.94 41.89
CA SER A 3 40.63 3.27 41.63
C SER A 3 40.36 3.26 40.13
N ILE A 4 40.26 2.06 39.55
CA ILE A 4 39.89 1.82 38.15
C ILE A 4 38.38 1.60 38.14
N ILE A 5 37.63 2.61 37.71
CA ILE A 5 36.19 2.51 37.47
C ILE A 5 36.01 1.90 36.08
N LYS A 6 35.66 0.60 36.04
CA LYS A 6 35.20 -0.07 34.81
C LYS A 6 33.78 0.41 34.51
N PHE A 7 33.63 1.29 33.53
CA PHE A 7 32.32 1.61 32.95
C PHE A 7 31.88 0.44 32.07
N SER A 8 30.98 -0.39 32.60
CA SER A 8 30.31 -1.44 31.82
C SER A 8 29.28 -0.78 30.92
N LEU A 9 29.57 -0.74 29.63
CA LEU A 9 28.71 -0.19 28.59
C LEU A 9 27.45 -1.07 28.48
N LEU A 10 26.37 -0.65 29.12
CA LEU A 10 25.08 -1.32 29.05
C LEU A 10 24.43 -1.00 27.68
N LEU A 11 24.52 -1.96 26.76
CA LEU A 11 23.89 -1.89 25.45
C LEU A 11 22.36 -2.04 25.60
N LEU A 12 21.66 -0.91 25.67
CA LEU A 12 20.20 -0.86 25.78
C LEU A 12 19.57 -1.16 24.41
N CYS A 13 19.17 -2.41 24.17
CA CYS A 13 18.39 -2.81 23.00
C CYS A 13 16.93 -2.33 23.12
N LEU A 14 16.64 -1.16 22.55
CA LEU A 14 15.28 -0.71 22.26
C LEU A 14 14.73 -1.53 21.07
N ILE A 15 13.81 -2.45 21.34
CA ILE A 15 13.09 -3.21 20.32
C ILE A 15 12.00 -2.30 19.73
N ALA A 16 12.30 -1.68 18.59
CA ALA A 16 11.35 -0.94 17.78
C ALA A 16 10.78 -1.84 16.67
N THR A 17 9.48 -1.66 16.44
CA THR A 17 8.59 -2.34 15.49
C THR A 17 9.16 -2.65 14.10
N ASN A 18 8.81 -3.84 13.59
CA ASN A 18 9.12 -4.50 12.30
C ASN A 18 8.99 -3.63 11.02
N ASN A 19 9.85 -2.62 10.85
CA ASN A 19 10.33 -2.22 9.55
C ASN A 19 11.76 -2.72 9.49
N VAL A 20 12.03 -3.82 8.78
CA VAL A 20 13.37 -4.41 8.67
C VAL A 20 14.28 -3.38 7.98
N THR A 21 14.88 -2.52 8.78
CA THR A 21 15.97 -1.65 8.38
C THR A 21 17.18 -2.54 8.19
N ALA A 22 17.82 -2.48 7.03
CA ALA A 22 19.05 -3.22 6.78
C ALA A 22 20.04 -3.07 7.95
N ARG A 23 20.65 -4.18 8.37
CA ARG A 23 21.62 -4.21 9.46
C ARG A 23 22.83 -3.36 9.05
N THR A 24 23.16 -2.37 9.88
CA THR A 24 24.35 -1.54 9.67
C THR A 24 25.56 -2.20 10.32
N ILE A 25 26.64 -2.36 9.55
CA ILE A 25 27.89 -3.00 9.96
C ILE A 25 29.04 -2.04 9.63
N ILE A 26 30.02 -1.93 10.53
CA ILE A 26 31.26 -1.18 10.29
C ILE A 26 32.40 -2.20 10.22
N ALA A 27 33.09 -2.24 9.09
CA ALA A 27 34.26 -3.09 8.86
C ALA A 27 35.51 -2.32 9.29
N ASP A 28 36.04 -2.64 10.46
CA ASP A 28 37.25 -2.05 11.04
C ASP A 28 38.45 -3.01 11.01
N GLY A 29 38.34 -4.09 10.22
CA GLY A 29 39.32 -5.16 10.12
C GLY A 29 39.15 -6.26 11.18
N SER A 30 38.27 -6.12 12.18
CA SER A 30 37.99 -7.19 13.13
C SER A 30 37.13 -8.31 12.52
N GLU A 31 37.30 -9.53 13.03
CA GLU A 31 36.46 -10.67 12.65
C GLU A 31 35.04 -10.49 13.19
N LEU A 32 34.05 -10.67 12.31
CA LEU A 32 32.64 -10.50 12.64
C LEU A 32 31.79 -11.58 11.96
N THR A 33 31.10 -12.38 12.76
CA THR A 33 30.10 -13.35 12.28
C THR A 33 28.70 -12.89 12.70
N LEU A 34 27.80 -12.74 11.73
CA LEU A 34 26.40 -12.38 11.97
C LEU A 34 25.45 -13.34 11.26
N ASP A 35 24.47 -13.84 12.01
CA ASP A 35 23.32 -14.55 11.46
C ASP A 35 22.19 -13.55 11.16
N LEU A 36 21.94 -13.37 9.88
CA LEU A 36 20.90 -12.51 9.30
C LEU A 36 19.87 -13.37 8.56
N SER A 37 19.75 -14.66 8.91
CA SER A 37 18.87 -15.57 8.22
C SER A 37 17.41 -15.34 8.56
N GLY A 38 16.54 -15.60 7.59
CA GLY A 38 15.10 -15.54 7.76
C GLY A 38 14.59 -16.75 8.55
N TYR A 39 13.59 -16.54 9.39
CA TYR A 39 12.90 -17.63 10.09
C TYR A 39 12.18 -18.56 9.14
N ASN A 40 12.23 -19.86 9.43
CA ASN A 40 11.44 -20.86 8.72
C ASN A 40 9.94 -20.62 8.93
N GLY A 41 9.17 -20.89 7.89
CA GLY A 41 7.72 -20.97 7.94
C GLY A 41 7.29 -22.18 8.76
N ARG A 42 6.15 -22.05 9.44
CA ARG A 42 5.52 -23.16 10.16
C ARG A 42 4.79 -24.07 9.18
N ASP A 43 4.91 -25.38 9.42
CA ASP A 43 4.09 -26.36 8.73
C ASP A 43 2.60 -26.11 9.02
N GLY A 44 1.77 -26.38 8.01
CA GLY A 44 0.31 -26.32 8.16
C GLY A 44 -0.19 -27.44 9.06
N HIS A 45 -1.21 -27.14 9.86
CA HIS A 45 -1.83 -28.15 10.70
C HIS A 45 -2.60 -29.17 9.88
N ARG A 46 -2.61 -30.42 10.37
CA ARG A 46 -3.47 -31.46 9.80
C ARG A 46 -4.93 -31.06 10.01
N GLY A 47 -5.76 -31.22 8.97
CA GLY A 47 -7.19 -30.96 9.07
C GLY A 47 -7.89 -31.98 9.97
N GLU A 48 -9.07 -31.63 10.48
CA GLU A 48 -9.95 -32.56 11.18
C GLU A 48 -10.64 -33.55 10.22
N ALA A 49 -11.52 -34.42 10.73
CA ALA A 49 -12.17 -35.46 9.95
C ALA A 49 -12.88 -34.91 8.69
N CYS A 50 -12.44 -35.38 7.52
CA CYS A 50 -12.89 -34.90 6.20
C CYS A 50 -12.59 -33.42 5.90
N GLU A 51 -11.70 -32.78 6.66
CA GLU A 51 -11.24 -31.42 6.40
C GLU A 51 -9.85 -31.40 5.73
N ALA A 52 -9.62 -30.36 4.92
CA ALA A 52 -8.31 -30.10 4.36
C ALA A 52 -7.35 -29.64 5.47
N GLY A 53 -6.07 -30.00 5.34
CA GLY A 53 -5.04 -29.39 6.17
C GLY A 53 -4.88 -27.89 5.88
N GLU A 54 -4.23 -27.19 6.80
CA GLU A 54 -3.87 -25.79 6.57
C GLU A 54 -2.69 -25.68 5.59
N ASP A 55 -2.56 -24.52 4.95
CA ASP A 55 -1.36 -24.19 4.17
C ASP A 55 -0.14 -24.05 5.09
N GLY A 56 1.02 -24.46 4.59
CA GLY A 56 2.30 -24.10 5.19
C GLY A 56 2.53 -22.59 5.12
N LYS A 57 3.10 -22.01 6.17
CA LYS A 57 3.51 -20.61 6.15
C LYS A 57 4.78 -20.45 5.32
N ASN A 58 4.92 -19.32 4.64
CA ASN A 58 6.16 -18.98 3.95
C ASN A 58 7.30 -18.76 4.96
N GLY A 59 8.52 -19.06 4.54
CA GLY A 59 9.71 -18.62 5.24
C GLY A 59 9.95 -17.12 5.06
N ASN A 60 10.56 -16.49 6.05
CA ASN A 60 10.94 -15.09 5.96
C ASN A 60 12.18 -14.94 5.08
N ASN A 61 12.32 -13.79 4.42
CA ASN A 61 13.56 -13.45 3.72
C ASN A 61 14.71 -13.25 4.73
N GLY A 62 15.94 -13.45 4.28
CA GLY A 62 17.11 -13.01 5.03
C GLY A 62 17.11 -11.49 5.16
N GLU A 63 17.70 -10.98 6.25
CA GLU A 63 17.80 -9.54 6.47
C GLU A 63 18.82 -8.92 5.52
N ASP A 64 18.56 -7.68 5.11
CA ASP A 64 19.48 -6.87 4.31
C ASP A 64 20.63 -6.36 5.19
N ALA A 65 21.79 -6.09 4.59
CA ALA A 65 22.95 -5.53 5.28
C ALA A 65 23.55 -4.33 4.53
N VAL A 66 24.01 -3.32 5.28
CA VAL A 66 24.81 -2.20 4.78
C VAL A 66 26.14 -2.21 5.52
N ILE A 67 27.23 -2.46 4.80
CA ILE A 67 28.59 -2.48 5.35
C ILE A 67 29.30 -1.17 4.98
N TYR A 68 29.79 -0.49 6.00
CA TYR A 68 30.67 0.67 5.91
C TYR A 68 32.11 0.19 6.07
N PHE A 69 33.01 0.55 5.15
CA PHE A 69 34.38 0.03 5.15
C PHE A 69 35.38 1.07 4.67
N THR A 70 36.59 1.08 5.23
CA THR A 70 37.67 1.98 4.79
C THR A 70 38.61 1.28 3.81
N ASP A 71 39.06 0.06 4.15
CA ASP A 71 39.76 -0.84 3.25
C ASP A 71 38.84 -1.99 2.80
N ILE A 72 38.83 -2.28 1.51
CA ILE A 72 38.04 -3.38 0.96
C ILE A 72 38.56 -4.75 1.42
N SER A 73 39.83 -4.84 1.80
CA SER A 73 40.44 -6.07 2.32
C SER A 73 39.82 -6.51 3.65
N ASP A 74 39.37 -5.56 4.48
CA ASP A 74 38.71 -5.81 5.77
C ASP A 74 37.39 -6.57 5.63
N LEU A 75 36.74 -6.48 4.46
CA LEU A 75 35.49 -7.20 4.19
C LEU A 75 35.65 -8.72 4.29
N LYS A 76 36.88 -9.23 4.11
CA LYS A 76 37.19 -10.66 4.23
C LYS A 76 36.99 -11.21 5.64
N ASN A 77 37.03 -10.34 6.64
CA ASN A 77 36.87 -10.70 8.04
C ASN A 77 35.40 -10.75 8.46
N ILE A 78 34.47 -10.44 7.55
CA ILE A 78 33.03 -10.43 7.82
C ILE A 78 32.38 -11.68 7.22
N GLN A 79 31.78 -12.50 8.09
CA GLN A 79 30.95 -13.65 7.74
C GLN A 79 29.47 -13.35 7.97
N LEU A 80 28.67 -13.39 6.89
CA LEU A 80 27.22 -13.18 6.97
C LEU A 80 26.45 -14.41 6.52
N ASN A 81 25.46 -14.85 7.32
CA ASN A 81 24.43 -15.76 6.85
C ASN A 81 23.15 -14.97 6.55
N MET A 82 22.89 -14.64 5.28
CA MET A 82 21.70 -13.88 4.85
C MET A 82 20.67 -14.78 4.17
N SER A 83 20.69 -16.09 4.46
CA SER A 83 19.75 -17.06 3.88
C SER A 83 18.30 -16.74 4.21
N GLY A 84 17.39 -16.99 3.26
CA GLY A 84 15.96 -16.99 3.57
C GLY A 84 15.58 -18.25 4.33
N GLY A 85 14.54 -18.16 5.17
CA GLY A 85 13.98 -19.31 5.85
C GLY A 85 13.27 -20.27 4.89
N LEU A 86 13.23 -21.54 5.23
CA LEU A 86 12.47 -22.55 4.49
C LEU A 86 10.97 -22.30 4.64
N GLY A 87 10.21 -22.55 3.58
CA GLY A 87 8.74 -22.60 3.66
C GLY A 87 8.28 -23.81 4.46
N GLY A 88 7.21 -23.64 5.24
CA GLY A 88 6.57 -24.72 5.96
C GLY A 88 5.88 -25.67 5.00
N ARG A 89 5.84 -26.96 5.32
CA ARG A 89 5.11 -27.97 4.56
C ARG A 89 3.60 -27.80 4.75
N ARG A 90 2.82 -28.19 3.76
CA ARG A 90 1.36 -28.21 3.85
C ARG A 90 0.88 -29.19 4.90
N GLY A 91 -0.21 -28.82 5.56
CA GLY A 91 -0.95 -29.72 6.44
C GLY A 91 -1.55 -30.89 5.66
N GLN A 92 -1.45 -32.08 6.24
CA GLN A 92 -2.09 -33.27 5.69
C GLN A 92 -3.61 -33.20 5.90
N ARG A 93 -4.37 -33.96 5.12
CA ARG A 93 -5.81 -34.13 5.34
C ARG A 93 -6.09 -34.88 6.65
N GLY A 94 -7.20 -34.57 7.31
CA GLY A 94 -7.71 -35.44 8.35
C GLY A 94 -8.17 -36.77 7.75
N THR A 95 -8.01 -37.86 8.51
CA THR A 95 -8.45 -39.19 8.07
C THR A 95 -9.70 -39.59 8.85
N SER A 96 -10.81 -39.77 8.14
CA SER A 96 -12.00 -40.47 8.62
C SER A 96 -12.57 -41.34 7.48
N TYR A 97 -13.42 -42.31 7.84
CA TYR A 97 -14.09 -43.19 6.89
C TYR A 97 -14.97 -42.35 5.93
N ASN A 98 -14.95 -42.65 4.62
CA ASN A 98 -15.68 -41.93 3.55
C ASN A 98 -15.19 -40.51 3.17
N CYS A 99 -13.98 -40.08 3.52
CA CYS A 99 -13.46 -38.76 3.10
C CYS A 99 -12.70 -38.74 1.75
N ASP A 100 -12.67 -39.84 0.99
CA ASP A 100 -11.80 -39.99 -0.20
C ASP A 100 -12.16 -39.05 -1.37
N SER A 101 -13.35 -38.46 -1.35
CA SER A 101 -13.87 -37.56 -2.38
C SER A 101 -13.60 -36.07 -2.13
N TYR A 102 -12.97 -35.69 -1.01
CA TYR A 102 -12.66 -34.28 -0.72
C TYR A 102 -11.27 -33.87 -1.25
N PRO A 103 -11.17 -32.85 -2.13
CA PRO A 103 -9.90 -32.44 -2.71
C PRO A 103 -9.01 -31.75 -1.66
N VAL A 104 -7.77 -32.22 -1.53
CA VAL A 104 -6.74 -31.54 -0.73
C VAL A 104 -6.36 -30.24 -1.42
N ARG A 105 -6.61 -29.11 -0.78
CA ARG A 105 -6.26 -27.77 -1.32
C ARG A 105 -5.09 -27.10 -0.63
N SER A 106 -4.46 -27.77 0.35
CA SER A 106 -3.32 -27.21 1.08
C SER A 106 -2.04 -27.16 0.24
N ARG A 107 -1.24 -26.11 0.45
CA ARG A 107 0.00 -25.81 -0.27
C ARG A 107 1.16 -25.63 0.69
N ASP A 108 2.35 -25.97 0.22
CA ASP A 108 3.58 -25.67 0.93
C ASP A 108 3.80 -24.15 0.90
N GLY A 109 4.40 -23.62 1.95
CA GLY A 109 4.91 -22.27 1.98
C GLY A 109 6.10 -22.10 1.03
N TYR A 110 6.30 -20.88 0.55
CA TYR A 110 7.48 -20.54 -0.24
C TYR A 110 8.70 -20.35 0.67
N ASN A 111 9.88 -20.75 0.19
CA ASN A 111 11.14 -20.38 0.82
C ASN A 111 11.34 -18.86 0.72
N GLY A 112 11.88 -18.26 1.77
CA GLY A 112 12.38 -16.90 1.74
C GLY A 112 13.56 -16.77 0.80
N ILE A 113 13.81 -15.54 0.34
CA ILE A 113 14.98 -15.23 -0.50
C ILE A 113 16.15 -14.71 0.35
N LEU A 114 17.36 -14.80 -0.20
CA LEU A 114 18.55 -14.18 0.39
C LEU A 114 18.37 -12.67 0.54
N GLY A 115 18.90 -12.08 1.61
CA GLY A 115 18.95 -10.62 1.79
C GLY A 115 19.83 -9.90 0.75
N TYR A 116 19.77 -8.57 0.73
CA TYR A 116 20.58 -7.69 -0.13
C TYR A 116 21.77 -7.11 0.62
N LEU A 117 22.96 -7.21 0.01
CA LEU A 117 24.18 -6.59 0.50
C LEU A 117 24.40 -5.23 -0.16
N SER A 118 24.61 -4.19 0.66
CA SER A 118 25.01 -2.86 0.22
C SER A 118 26.33 -2.47 0.86
N LEU A 119 27.23 -1.83 0.10
CA LEU A 119 28.55 -1.42 0.54
C LEU A 119 28.70 0.09 0.42
N VAL A 120 29.31 0.72 1.43
CA VAL A 120 29.59 2.15 1.50
C VAL A 120 31.05 2.34 1.88
N LYS A 121 31.81 3.07 1.08
CA LYS A 121 33.20 3.40 1.41
C LYS A 121 33.27 4.57 2.39
N GLY A 122 34.00 4.37 3.49
CA GLY A 122 34.14 5.26 4.64
C GLY A 122 33.24 4.87 5.81
N GLU A 123 33.52 5.44 6.98
CA GLU A 123 32.85 5.12 8.25
C GLU A 123 31.62 5.99 8.52
N LYS A 124 31.43 7.06 7.74
CA LYS A 124 30.33 8.00 7.93
C LYS A 124 29.01 7.39 7.49
N LEU A 125 28.09 7.22 8.43
CA LEU A 125 26.74 6.76 8.15
C LEU A 125 26.04 7.65 7.13
N LEU A 126 25.37 7.03 6.15
CA LEU A 126 24.56 7.75 5.18
C LEU A 126 23.39 8.44 5.90
N PRO A 127 23.07 9.70 5.56
CA PRO A 127 21.90 10.36 6.10
C PRO A 127 20.63 9.62 5.68
N LYS A 128 19.59 9.70 6.52
CA LYS A 128 18.28 9.12 6.22
C LYS A 128 17.73 9.74 4.94
N GLN A 129 17.28 8.91 4.03
CA GLN A 129 16.60 9.34 2.81
C GLN A 129 15.30 10.09 3.15
N VAL A 130 15.05 11.18 2.44
CA VAL A 130 13.86 12.01 2.62
C VAL A 130 12.96 11.83 1.40
N PHE A 131 11.96 10.94 1.54
CA PHE A 131 10.92 10.71 0.53
C PHE A 131 9.60 11.42 0.85
N THR A 132 9.51 12.04 2.03
CA THR A 132 8.29 12.68 2.51
C THR A 132 8.69 13.99 3.16
N ASN A 133 8.09 15.07 2.66
CA ASN A 133 8.22 16.39 3.23
C ASN A 133 6.85 16.87 3.68
N LYS A 134 6.80 17.54 4.81
CA LYS A 134 5.59 18.16 5.35
C LYS A 134 5.85 19.64 5.59
N ILE A 135 4.97 20.50 5.10
CA ILE A 135 5.10 21.96 5.17
C ILE A 135 3.76 22.61 5.54
N SER A 136 3.79 23.74 6.25
CA SER A 136 2.59 24.56 6.48
C SER A 136 2.04 25.09 5.14
N MET A 137 0.73 25.05 4.95
CA MET A 137 0.09 25.56 3.74
C MET A 137 0.28 27.08 3.58
N VAL A 138 0.37 27.82 4.69
CA VAL A 138 0.62 29.28 4.69
C VAL A 138 1.96 29.62 4.03
N SER A 139 2.98 28.77 4.23
CA SER A 139 4.32 28.93 3.66
C SER A 139 4.56 28.06 2.42
N ALA A 140 3.56 27.31 1.96
CA ALA A 140 3.78 26.31 0.90
C ALA A 140 3.97 26.95 -0.47
N HIS A 141 3.30 28.07 -0.77
CA HIS A 141 3.43 28.74 -2.06
C HIS A 141 4.89 29.17 -2.31
N GLN A 142 5.44 28.74 -3.45
CA GLN A 142 6.84 28.95 -3.88
C GLN A 142 7.93 28.32 -3.01
N SER A 143 7.56 27.52 -1.99
CA SER A 143 8.52 26.78 -1.19
C SER A 143 9.24 25.70 -2.00
N ASN A 144 10.45 25.39 -1.56
CA ASN A 144 11.28 24.31 -2.11
C ASN A 144 11.28 23.13 -1.14
N LEU A 145 10.73 22.00 -1.56
CA LEU A 145 10.82 20.75 -0.81
C LEU A 145 12.03 19.95 -1.30
N ILE A 146 12.94 19.60 -0.39
CA ILE A 146 14.17 18.87 -0.73
C ILE A 146 13.96 17.39 -0.40
N PHE A 147 14.08 16.54 -1.42
CA PHE A 147 14.05 15.10 -1.30
C PHE A 147 15.45 14.54 -1.50
N SER A 148 15.78 13.46 -0.80
CA SER A 148 17.08 12.81 -0.91
C SER A 148 16.92 11.31 -1.13
N THR A 149 17.67 10.79 -2.10
CA THR A 149 17.75 9.37 -2.39
C THR A 149 19.21 8.95 -2.51
N ASN A 150 19.50 7.69 -2.18
CA ASN A 150 20.83 7.12 -2.33
C ASN A 150 20.84 6.39 -3.68
N SER A 151 21.84 6.73 -4.50
CA SER A 151 22.15 6.04 -5.75
C SER A 151 23.06 4.87 -5.46
N TRP A 152 22.77 3.74 -6.09
CA TRP A 152 23.50 2.49 -5.92
C TRP A 152 23.86 1.92 -7.29
N ILE A 153 25.10 1.46 -7.42
CA ILE A 153 25.58 0.72 -8.59
C ILE A 153 25.53 -0.77 -8.24
N GLU A 154 24.83 -1.56 -9.05
CA GLU A 154 24.81 -3.02 -8.86
C GLU A 154 26.08 -3.64 -9.43
N ASN A 155 26.70 -4.52 -8.64
CA ASN A 155 27.92 -5.23 -8.99
C ASN A 155 27.78 -6.73 -8.67
N THR A 156 28.66 -7.55 -9.23
CA THR A 156 28.81 -8.98 -8.96
C THR A 156 30.12 -9.27 -8.20
N GLY A 157 30.29 -10.48 -7.67
CA GLY A 157 31.51 -10.89 -6.95
C GLY A 157 31.45 -10.66 -5.43
N ALA A 158 30.25 -10.52 -4.85
CA ALA A 158 30.10 -10.30 -3.41
C ALA A 158 30.70 -11.44 -2.56
N LYS A 159 30.64 -12.70 -3.05
CA LYS A 159 31.23 -13.86 -2.37
C LYS A 159 32.76 -13.80 -2.32
N ASP A 160 33.36 -13.11 -3.29
CA ASP A 160 34.80 -12.88 -3.34
C ASP A 160 35.23 -11.68 -2.50
N LEU A 161 34.29 -10.90 -1.93
CA LEU A 161 34.59 -9.79 -1.02
C LEU A 161 34.50 -10.22 0.45
N LEU A 162 33.46 -10.97 0.81
CA LEU A 162 33.25 -11.42 2.19
C LEU A 162 34.04 -12.68 2.54
N HIS A 163 33.93 -13.10 3.81
CA HIS A 163 34.44 -14.38 4.28
C HIS A 163 33.83 -15.54 3.46
N ARG A 164 34.64 -16.55 3.14
CA ARG A 164 34.27 -17.67 2.24
C ARG A 164 33.06 -18.47 2.72
N ASP A 165 32.82 -18.50 4.03
CA ASP A 165 31.71 -19.21 4.66
C ASP A 165 30.43 -18.36 4.77
N SER A 166 30.39 -17.20 4.09
CA SER A 166 29.19 -16.36 4.02
C SER A 166 28.13 -16.96 3.09
N VAL A 167 26.89 -17.02 3.56
CA VAL A 167 25.72 -17.42 2.78
C VAL A 167 25.01 -16.17 2.27
N ILE A 168 25.51 -15.63 1.17
CA ILE A 168 25.03 -14.38 0.55
C ILE A 168 24.79 -14.54 -0.96
N ARG A 169 24.06 -13.59 -1.54
CA ARG A 169 23.99 -13.44 -3.01
C ARG A 169 25.38 -13.12 -3.55
N ASN A 170 25.66 -13.49 -4.81
CA ASN A 170 26.91 -13.06 -5.47
C ASN A 170 26.82 -11.64 -6.07
N THR A 171 25.77 -10.89 -5.75
CA THR A 171 25.57 -9.50 -6.17
C THR A 171 25.54 -8.59 -4.95
N TYR A 172 25.99 -7.35 -5.13
CA TYR A 172 25.93 -6.32 -4.10
C TYR A 172 25.66 -4.95 -4.73
N ARG A 173 25.26 -4.00 -3.89
CA ARG A 173 25.03 -2.60 -4.26
C ARG A 173 26.13 -1.73 -3.70
N TYR A 174 26.89 -1.06 -4.55
CA TYR A 174 27.90 -0.11 -4.12
C TYR A 174 27.31 1.29 -4.08
N PHE A 175 27.50 2.01 -2.98
CA PHE A 175 27.04 3.38 -2.85
C PHE A 175 27.80 4.30 -3.82
N ASP A 176 27.05 5.02 -4.65
CA ASP A 176 27.60 5.98 -5.60
C ASP A 176 27.55 7.41 -5.01
N LYS A 177 26.34 7.90 -4.80
CA LYS A 177 26.10 9.27 -4.31
C LYS A 177 24.72 9.44 -3.70
N ILE A 178 24.54 10.54 -2.98
CA ILE A 178 23.21 11.03 -2.60
C ILE A 178 22.74 11.97 -3.70
N SER A 179 21.56 11.70 -4.25
CA SER A 179 20.89 12.59 -5.18
C SER A 179 19.85 13.41 -4.43
N TYR A 180 19.95 14.73 -4.56
CA TYR A 180 18.97 15.66 -4.03
C TYR A 180 18.06 16.10 -5.17
N THR A 181 16.76 16.09 -4.91
CA THR A 181 15.77 16.64 -5.83
C THR A 181 14.98 17.72 -5.12
N THR A 182 14.97 18.91 -5.70
CA THR A 182 14.14 20.02 -5.24
C THR A 182 12.83 20.01 -5.99
N LEU A 183 11.72 20.04 -5.26
CA LEU A 183 10.37 20.18 -5.82
C LEU A 183 9.77 21.50 -5.34
N LYS A 184 9.45 22.38 -6.29
CA LYS A 184 8.80 23.65 -5.98
C LYS A 184 7.29 23.46 -5.82
N VAL A 185 6.71 23.98 -4.75
CA VAL A 185 5.26 23.95 -4.55
C VAL A 185 4.65 25.24 -5.10
N LYS A 186 3.64 25.11 -5.95
CA LYS A 186 2.85 26.22 -6.50
C LYS A 186 1.39 26.01 -6.08
N LEU A 187 0.77 27.05 -5.53
CA LEU A 187 -0.66 27.04 -5.19
C LEU A 187 -1.39 27.97 -6.16
N SER A 188 -2.53 27.55 -6.70
CA SER A 188 -3.39 28.43 -7.49
C SER A 188 -4.00 29.53 -6.62
N ASP A 189 -4.47 30.62 -7.24
CA ASP A 189 -5.14 31.72 -6.53
C ASP A 189 -6.38 31.22 -5.75
N LYS A 190 -7.12 30.26 -6.33
CA LYS A 190 -8.25 29.60 -5.67
C LYS A 190 -7.85 28.93 -4.36
N VAL A 191 -6.70 28.25 -4.33
CA VAL A 191 -6.21 27.59 -3.12
C VAL A 191 -5.65 28.60 -2.12
N GLN A 192 -4.98 29.64 -2.59
CA GLN A 192 -4.46 30.72 -1.74
C GLN A 192 -5.55 31.55 -1.05
N ALA A 193 -6.75 31.62 -1.65
CA ALA A 193 -7.91 32.30 -1.07
C ALA A 193 -8.61 31.49 0.06
N LEU A 194 -8.23 30.24 0.29
CA LEU A 194 -8.78 29.43 1.39
C LEU A 194 -8.16 29.85 2.74
N ASP A 195 -8.84 29.51 3.84
CA ASP A 195 -8.21 29.56 5.16
C ASP A 195 -7.18 28.43 5.29
N LEU A 196 -5.90 28.80 5.09
CA LEU A 196 -4.77 27.89 5.15
C LEU A 196 -4.18 27.75 6.55
N ALA A 197 -4.73 28.46 7.56
CA ALA A 197 -4.28 28.34 8.93
C ALA A 197 -4.44 26.90 9.44
N ASP A 198 -3.45 26.43 10.20
CA ASP A 198 -3.36 25.07 10.76
C ASP A 198 -3.31 23.92 9.74
N LEU A 199 -3.31 24.22 8.44
CA LEU A 199 -3.19 23.22 7.39
C LEU A 199 -1.73 22.94 7.07
N SER A 200 -1.42 21.67 6.83
CA SER A 200 -0.11 21.23 6.34
C SER A 200 -0.22 20.30 5.15
N LEU A 201 0.65 20.52 4.17
CA LEU A 201 0.81 19.70 2.98
C LEU A 201 1.89 18.66 3.23
N GLU A 202 1.58 17.39 3.04
CA GLU A 202 2.56 16.32 2.96
C GLU A 202 2.72 15.88 1.51
N VAL A 203 3.94 15.95 0.99
CA VAL A 203 4.28 15.48 -0.34
C VAL A 203 5.19 14.27 -0.24
N LYS A 204 4.76 13.16 -0.85
CA LYS A 204 5.58 11.96 -1.02
C LYS A 204 6.10 11.89 -2.45
N TYR A 205 7.41 11.98 -2.59
CA TYR A 205 8.10 11.95 -3.87
C TYR A 205 9.26 10.96 -3.82
N ASN A 206 9.40 10.17 -4.89
CA ASN A 206 10.52 9.24 -5.02
C ASN A 206 10.93 9.16 -6.49
N SER A 207 12.11 9.71 -6.81
CA SER A 207 12.65 9.75 -8.17
C SER A 207 13.00 8.38 -8.75
N ASN A 208 13.31 7.40 -7.90
CA ASN A 208 13.94 6.15 -8.32
C ASN A 208 12.92 5.07 -8.67
N TYR A 209 11.67 5.25 -8.25
CA TYR A 209 10.60 4.32 -8.53
C TYR A 209 9.61 5.08 -9.41
N ASN A 210 9.08 4.44 -10.46
CA ASN A 210 8.00 4.98 -11.30
C ASN A 210 6.67 5.11 -10.51
N ARG A 211 6.75 5.52 -9.25
CA ARG A 211 5.65 5.76 -8.32
C ARG A 211 5.25 7.21 -8.50
N LYS A 212 3.98 7.41 -8.83
CA LYS A 212 3.38 8.74 -8.90
C LYS A 212 3.54 9.47 -7.57
N THR A 213 3.91 10.75 -7.64
CA THR A 213 3.90 11.68 -6.51
C THR A 213 2.54 11.63 -5.82
N LYS A 214 2.53 11.60 -4.49
CA LYS A 214 1.28 11.63 -3.70
C LYS A 214 1.26 12.85 -2.80
N VAL A 215 0.09 13.47 -2.69
CA VAL A 215 -0.14 14.65 -1.87
C VAL A 215 -1.22 14.37 -0.86
N PHE A 216 -1.01 14.80 0.37
CA PHE A 216 -1.97 14.69 1.45
C PHE A 216 -2.07 16.01 2.19
N LEU A 217 -3.24 16.29 2.74
CA LEU A 217 -3.50 17.46 3.56
C LEU A 217 -3.80 17.02 4.99
N TYR A 218 -3.27 17.77 5.96
CA TYR A 218 -3.45 17.51 7.38
C TYR A 218 -3.91 18.80 8.07
N LYS A 219 -4.72 18.66 9.13
CA LYS A 219 -5.03 19.73 10.09
C LYS A 219 -4.75 19.20 11.48
N ASN A 220 -3.92 19.89 12.27
CA ASN A 220 -3.52 19.46 13.62
C ASN A 220 -3.07 17.98 13.64
N ASP A 221 -2.17 17.62 12.71
CA ASP A 221 -1.65 16.26 12.50
C ASP A 221 -2.66 15.16 12.14
N LYS A 222 -3.94 15.51 11.95
CA LYS A 222 -4.96 14.58 11.45
C LYS A 222 -5.10 14.72 9.94
N LYS A 223 -4.95 13.59 9.24
CA LYS A 223 -5.13 13.52 7.79
C LYS A 223 -6.57 13.88 7.41
N LEU A 224 -6.73 14.86 6.54
CA LEU A 224 -8.04 15.29 6.06
C LEU A 224 -8.53 14.38 4.92
N LYS A 225 -9.86 14.21 4.83
CA LYS A 225 -10.54 13.57 3.71
C LYS A 225 -10.86 14.63 2.67
N VAL A 226 -9.88 14.93 1.82
CA VAL A 226 -9.98 15.91 0.73
C VAL A 226 -9.56 15.27 -0.59
N LEU A 227 -10.12 15.78 -1.68
CA LEU A 227 -9.65 15.51 -3.03
C LEU A 227 -8.76 16.68 -3.45
N ILE A 228 -7.50 16.40 -3.77
CA ILE A 228 -6.52 17.41 -4.16
C ILE A 228 -6.28 17.27 -5.66
N ASP A 229 -6.64 18.31 -6.41
CA ASP A 229 -6.32 18.43 -7.83
C ASP A 229 -4.94 19.08 -7.97
N TYR A 230 -4.00 18.35 -8.54
CA TYR A 230 -2.65 18.85 -8.77
C TYR A 230 -2.03 18.29 -10.03
N ASP A 231 -1.13 19.07 -10.61
CA ASP A 231 -0.24 18.64 -11.69
C ASP A 231 1.19 18.53 -11.18
N PHE A 232 1.91 17.53 -11.68
CA PHE A 232 3.35 17.40 -11.52
C PHE A 232 4.02 17.81 -12.82
N ILE A 233 4.79 18.89 -12.79
CA ILE A 233 5.45 19.47 -13.96
C ILE A 233 6.95 19.27 -13.79
N GLU A 234 7.57 18.59 -14.76
CA GLU A 234 9.01 18.35 -14.82
C GLU A 234 9.54 18.91 -16.14
N THR A 235 10.32 19.98 -16.06
CA THR A 235 11.07 20.57 -17.17
C THR A 235 12.57 20.32 -16.98
N SER A 236 13.39 20.65 -17.99
CA SER A 236 14.84 20.38 -17.97
C SER A 236 15.61 21.01 -16.80
N GLY A 237 15.03 21.95 -16.06
CA GLY A 237 15.66 22.58 -14.90
C GLY A 237 14.77 22.75 -13.67
N GLU A 238 13.49 22.42 -13.73
CA GLU A 238 12.56 22.63 -12.62
C GLU A 238 11.60 21.46 -12.48
N LYS A 239 11.47 20.95 -11.25
CA LYS A 239 10.34 20.09 -10.87
C LYS A 239 9.42 20.91 -9.99
N SER A 240 8.14 20.91 -10.32
CA SER A 240 7.13 21.59 -9.51
C SER A 240 5.86 20.77 -9.36
N ILE A 241 5.18 20.98 -8.24
CA ILE A 241 3.84 20.50 -8.00
C ILE A 241 2.90 21.69 -7.91
N HIS A 242 1.91 21.73 -8.78
CA HIS A 242 0.93 22.80 -8.84
C HIS A 242 -0.39 22.31 -8.27
N ILE A 243 -0.74 22.75 -7.06
CA ILE A 243 -2.02 22.46 -6.43
C ILE A 243 -3.07 23.42 -7.00
N LYS A 244 -3.95 22.90 -7.85
CA LYS A 244 -4.98 23.69 -8.56
C LYS A 244 -6.22 23.88 -7.71
N ASN A 245 -6.64 22.85 -6.98
CA ASN A 245 -7.86 22.89 -6.17
C ASN A 245 -7.77 21.90 -4.98
N ILE A 246 -8.51 22.22 -3.91
CA ILE A 246 -8.71 21.35 -2.75
C ILE A 246 -10.21 21.29 -2.53
N ILE A 247 -10.79 20.09 -2.60
CA ILE A 247 -12.24 19.88 -2.44
C ILE A 247 -12.47 19.01 -1.23
N TYR A 248 -13.25 19.50 -0.27
CA TYR A 248 -13.54 18.75 0.95
C TYR A 248 -14.55 17.64 0.68
N LYS A 249 -14.44 16.55 1.45
CA LYS A 249 -15.39 15.44 1.33
C LYS A 249 -16.86 15.89 1.50
N SER A 250 -17.13 16.87 2.36
CA SER A 250 -18.47 17.42 2.57
C SER A 250 -19.03 18.12 1.32
N GLU A 251 -18.17 18.65 0.45
CA GLU A 251 -18.55 19.33 -0.78
C GLU A 251 -18.66 18.36 -1.95
N LEU A 252 -17.99 17.20 -1.87
CA LEU A 252 -17.93 16.23 -2.97
C LEU A 252 -19.12 15.31 -3.07
N PHE A 253 -19.82 15.05 -1.96
CA PHE A 253 -20.83 14.00 -1.92
C PHE A 253 -22.15 14.58 -1.41
N ASP A 254 -22.94 15.04 -2.37
CA ASP A 254 -24.37 15.33 -2.21
C ASP A 254 -25.18 14.31 -3.00
N THR A 255 -24.68 13.07 -3.05
CA THR A 255 -25.28 12.00 -3.86
C THR A 255 -26.54 11.49 -3.19
N GLU A 256 -27.67 11.68 -3.85
CA GLU A 256 -28.98 11.18 -3.44
C GLU A 256 -29.33 9.89 -4.19
N PHE A 257 -29.83 8.88 -3.49
CA PHE A 257 -30.38 7.68 -4.12
C PHE A 257 -31.84 7.91 -4.50
N MET A 258 -32.13 7.89 -5.80
CA MET A 258 -33.46 8.22 -6.33
C MET A 258 -34.39 7.02 -6.43
N GLY A 259 -33.86 5.81 -6.30
CA GLY A 259 -34.63 4.57 -6.37
C GLY A 259 -34.13 3.62 -7.45
N SER A 260 -35.00 2.69 -7.80
CA SER A 260 -34.80 1.72 -8.87
C SER A 260 -35.93 1.79 -9.88
N ALA A 261 -35.62 1.44 -11.13
CA ALA A 261 -36.61 1.26 -12.19
C ALA A 261 -36.39 -0.08 -12.91
N HIS A 262 -37.46 -0.55 -13.57
CA HIS A 262 -37.49 -1.81 -14.31
C HIS A 262 -37.28 -3.05 -13.42
N SER A 263 -37.14 -4.23 -14.02
CA SER A 263 -36.98 -5.51 -13.31
C SER A 263 -36.09 -6.48 -14.10
N GLY A 264 -35.65 -7.56 -13.45
CA GLY A 264 -34.79 -8.57 -14.06
C GLY A 264 -33.47 -7.97 -14.59
N SER A 265 -33.12 -8.30 -15.83
CA SER A 265 -31.87 -7.86 -16.46
C SER A 265 -31.85 -6.39 -16.87
N SER A 266 -32.98 -5.68 -16.81
CA SER A 266 -33.04 -4.23 -17.09
C SER A 266 -33.07 -3.37 -15.83
N THR A 267 -33.00 -3.97 -14.64
CA THR A 267 -33.04 -3.24 -13.36
C THR A 267 -31.95 -2.18 -13.30
N THR A 268 -32.37 -0.92 -13.15
CA THR A 268 -31.50 0.25 -13.04
C THR A 268 -31.60 0.88 -11.66
N LEU A 269 -30.46 1.36 -11.13
CA LEU A 269 -30.42 2.25 -9.97
C LEU A 269 -30.15 3.68 -10.43
N SER A 270 -30.87 4.65 -9.88
CA SER A 270 -30.70 6.06 -10.23
C SER A 270 -30.13 6.84 -9.05
N LEU A 271 -29.11 7.65 -9.33
CA LEU A 271 -28.40 8.50 -8.37
C LEU A 271 -28.43 9.93 -8.88
N ARG A 272 -28.74 10.91 -8.03
CA ARG A 272 -28.63 12.32 -8.36
C ARG A 272 -27.45 12.94 -7.62
N ASP A 273 -26.64 13.72 -8.31
CA ASP A 273 -25.59 14.53 -7.71
C ASP A 273 -25.20 15.67 -8.68
N PRO A 274 -25.31 16.95 -8.30
CA PRO A 274 -24.97 18.06 -9.18
C PRO A 274 -23.54 17.98 -9.74
N LEU A 275 -22.61 17.40 -9.00
CA LEU A 275 -21.21 17.25 -9.41
C LEU A 275 -20.98 16.07 -10.37
N PHE A 276 -22.01 15.33 -10.76
CA PHE A 276 -21.91 14.41 -11.91
C PHE A 276 -21.72 15.16 -13.23
N LEU A 277 -22.13 16.43 -13.31
CA LEU A 277 -21.90 17.30 -14.46
C LEU A 277 -20.45 17.83 -14.55
N ASP A 278 -19.68 17.74 -13.46
CA ASP A 278 -18.30 18.19 -13.44
C ASP A 278 -17.41 17.20 -14.21
N THR A 279 -17.02 17.59 -15.42
CA THR A 279 -16.19 16.78 -16.32
C THR A 279 -14.76 16.59 -15.82
N THR A 280 -14.32 17.37 -14.82
CA THR A 280 -13.03 17.18 -14.17
C THR A 280 -13.06 15.98 -13.20
N LEU A 281 -14.25 15.60 -12.71
CA LEU A 281 -14.45 14.49 -11.81
C LEU A 281 -14.79 13.20 -12.57
N LYS A 282 -14.01 12.16 -12.31
CA LYS A 282 -14.36 10.79 -12.71
C LYS A 282 -15.17 10.13 -11.61
N ASN A 283 -16.39 9.74 -11.95
CA ASN A 283 -17.32 9.06 -11.07
C ASN A 283 -17.26 7.54 -11.32
N SER A 284 -17.23 6.75 -10.24
CA SER A 284 -17.37 5.29 -10.32
C SER A 284 -18.12 4.76 -9.12
N PHE A 285 -18.74 3.60 -9.28
CA PHE A 285 -19.65 3.05 -8.29
C PHE A 285 -19.34 1.59 -8.02
N SER A 286 -19.50 1.16 -6.76
CA SER A 286 -19.58 -0.25 -6.40
C SER A 286 -20.80 -0.50 -5.52
N PHE A 287 -21.44 -1.64 -5.73
CA PHE A 287 -22.69 -1.99 -5.05
C PHE A 287 -22.55 -3.38 -4.47
N THR A 288 -23.05 -3.56 -3.26
CA THR A 288 -23.36 -4.87 -2.68
C THR A 288 -24.87 -4.94 -2.48
N ILE A 289 -25.51 -5.91 -3.12
CA ILE A 289 -26.96 -6.11 -3.07
C ILE A 289 -27.28 -7.20 -2.05
N TYR A 290 -28.33 -6.95 -1.28
CA TYR A 290 -28.91 -7.90 -0.35
C TYR A 290 -30.38 -8.10 -0.70
N ALA A 291 -30.84 -9.35 -0.72
CA ALA A 291 -32.25 -9.70 -0.89
C ALA A 291 -32.88 -9.97 0.48
N TYR A 292 -34.10 -9.50 0.67
CA TYR A 292 -34.87 -9.81 1.87
C TYR A 292 -35.35 -11.26 1.84
N HIS A 293 -35.12 -12.00 2.93
CA HIS A 293 -35.54 -13.38 3.08
C HIS A 293 -36.65 -13.50 4.13
N PRO A 294 -37.92 -13.75 3.75
CA PRO A 294 -39.06 -13.64 4.65
C PRO A 294 -39.05 -14.68 5.78
N PHE A 295 -38.50 -15.87 5.55
CA PHE A 295 -38.47 -16.93 6.56
C PHE A 295 -37.58 -16.61 7.76
N ILE A 296 -36.51 -15.84 7.56
CA ILE A 296 -35.54 -15.49 8.60
C ILE A 296 -35.59 -14.02 8.97
N ASP A 297 -36.52 -13.25 8.37
CA ASP A 297 -36.65 -11.80 8.52
C ASP A 297 -35.29 -11.07 8.43
N TYR A 298 -34.51 -11.39 7.39
CA TYR A 298 -33.14 -10.90 7.27
C TYR A 298 -32.70 -10.67 5.82
N TYR A 299 -31.70 -9.81 5.65
CA TYR A 299 -31.10 -9.47 4.36
C TYR A 299 -29.85 -10.32 4.07
N ILE A 300 -29.92 -11.16 3.04
CA ILE A 300 -28.83 -12.04 2.62
C ILE A 300 -28.07 -11.41 1.45
N ILE A 301 -26.74 -11.46 1.48
CA ILE A 301 -25.90 -10.96 0.38
C ILE A 301 -26.22 -11.77 -0.87
N VAL A 302 -26.63 -11.08 -1.93
CA VAL A 302 -26.76 -11.66 -3.28
C VAL A 302 -25.41 -11.64 -3.96
N GLY A 303 -24.72 -10.50 -3.92
CA GLY A 303 -23.46 -10.33 -4.63
C GLY A 303 -23.01 -8.88 -4.69
N SER A 304 -21.90 -8.64 -5.39
CA SER A 304 -21.34 -7.30 -5.58
C SER A 304 -20.92 -7.06 -7.02
N ALA A 305 -21.11 -5.84 -7.51
CA ALA A 305 -20.70 -5.41 -8.84
C ALA A 305 -20.07 -4.01 -8.82
N SER A 306 -19.46 -3.62 -9.94
CA SER A 306 -18.86 -2.29 -10.14
C SER A 306 -19.32 -1.70 -11.46
N SER A 307 -19.58 -0.38 -11.47
CA SER A 307 -20.00 0.35 -12.68
C SER A 307 -18.99 0.28 -13.82
N LYS A 308 -17.73 -0.09 -13.56
CA LYS A 308 -16.72 -0.32 -14.61
C LYS A 308 -17.16 -1.37 -15.65
N TYR A 309 -18.02 -2.29 -15.25
CA TYR A 309 -18.47 -3.41 -16.08
C TYR A 309 -19.98 -3.35 -16.37
N LEU A 310 -20.62 -2.21 -16.14
CA LEU A 310 -22.05 -2.03 -16.30
C LEU A 310 -22.34 -0.83 -17.20
N ASP A 311 -23.55 -0.83 -17.76
CA ASP A 311 -24.04 0.30 -18.54
C ASP A 311 -24.40 1.44 -17.59
N VAL A 312 -23.77 2.60 -17.80
CA VAL A 312 -24.04 3.84 -17.06
C VAL A 312 -24.51 4.88 -18.06
N VAL A 313 -25.70 5.43 -17.82
CA VAL A 313 -26.26 6.52 -18.61
C VAL A 313 -26.34 7.75 -17.72
N GLN A 314 -25.85 8.88 -18.21
CA GLN A 314 -25.96 10.16 -17.54
C GLN A 314 -26.99 11.03 -18.26
N ASP A 315 -27.96 11.56 -17.51
CA ASP A 315 -28.94 12.54 -17.94
C ASP A 315 -28.94 13.70 -16.95
N GLY A 316 -28.32 14.81 -17.33
CA GLY A 316 -28.07 15.92 -16.43
C GLY A 316 -27.23 15.52 -15.20
N ASP A 317 -27.77 15.82 -14.02
CA ASP A 317 -27.19 15.47 -12.71
C ASP A 317 -27.59 14.07 -12.23
N VAL A 318 -28.27 13.28 -13.06
CA VAL A 318 -28.70 11.92 -12.74
C VAL A 318 -27.85 10.89 -13.47
N MET A 319 -27.30 9.92 -12.73
CA MET A 319 -26.69 8.71 -13.28
C MET A 319 -27.59 7.50 -13.05
N SER A 320 -27.92 6.80 -14.14
CA SER A 320 -28.67 5.55 -14.14
C SER A 320 -27.75 4.38 -14.48
N ILE A 321 -27.69 3.39 -13.58
CA ILE A 321 -26.75 2.28 -13.66
C ILE A 321 -27.54 0.98 -13.80
N ASN A 322 -27.38 0.28 -14.92
CA ASN A 322 -28.04 -1.02 -15.11
C ASN A 322 -27.29 -2.11 -14.35
N ILE A 323 -27.84 -2.50 -13.19
CA ILE A 323 -27.27 -3.56 -12.35
C ILE A 323 -27.81 -4.94 -12.73
N GLY A 324 -28.96 -5.03 -13.40
CA GLY A 324 -29.59 -6.29 -13.79
C GLY A 324 -28.75 -7.13 -14.77
N ARG A 325 -27.89 -6.48 -15.56
CA ARG A 325 -26.98 -7.15 -16.51
C ARG A 325 -25.72 -7.72 -15.85
N ALA A 326 -25.42 -7.38 -14.60
CA ALA A 326 -24.26 -7.93 -13.92
C ALA A 326 -24.40 -9.47 -13.83
N LYS A 327 -23.37 -10.21 -14.24
CA LYS A 327 -23.39 -11.69 -14.22
C LYS A 327 -23.79 -12.28 -12.85
N VAL A 328 -23.39 -11.61 -11.77
CA VAL A 328 -23.69 -12.01 -10.38
C VAL A 328 -25.16 -11.76 -9.98
N PHE A 329 -25.89 -10.91 -10.72
CA PHE A 329 -27.28 -10.56 -10.46
C PHE A 329 -28.26 -11.09 -11.50
N LYS A 330 -27.82 -12.03 -12.34
CA LYS A 330 -28.67 -12.65 -13.36
C LYS A 330 -29.91 -13.27 -12.69
N ASP A 331 -31.09 -12.86 -13.16
CA ASP A 331 -32.40 -13.38 -12.72
C ASP A 331 -32.72 -13.11 -11.23
N ILE A 332 -32.01 -12.19 -10.57
CA ILE A 332 -32.24 -11.89 -9.15
C ILE A 332 -33.42 -10.94 -8.92
N PHE A 333 -33.58 -9.92 -9.76
CA PHE A 333 -34.47 -8.78 -9.49
C PHE A 333 -35.93 -9.06 -9.89
N ALA A 334 -36.68 -9.69 -8.99
CA ALA A 334 -38.11 -9.94 -9.19
C ALA A 334 -38.95 -8.72 -8.78
N LYS A 335 -40.04 -8.48 -9.52
CA LYS A 335 -41.01 -7.41 -9.25
C LYS A 335 -41.58 -7.51 -7.84
N GLY A 336 -41.78 -6.37 -7.17
CA GLY A 336 -42.30 -6.31 -5.81
C GLY A 336 -41.35 -6.82 -4.71
N THR A 337 -40.16 -7.32 -5.08
CA THR A 337 -39.19 -7.83 -4.10
C THR A 337 -38.39 -6.68 -3.48
N LYS A 338 -38.20 -6.75 -2.15
CA LYS A 338 -37.44 -5.77 -1.38
C LYS A 338 -35.96 -6.13 -1.36
N TYR A 339 -35.12 -5.15 -1.65
CA TYR A 339 -33.67 -5.25 -1.59
C TYR A 339 -33.09 -4.17 -0.71
N LYS A 340 -31.90 -4.44 -0.20
CA LYS A 340 -31.02 -3.45 0.41
C LYS A 340 -29.77 -3.32 -0.45
N VAL A 341 -29.31 -2.09 -0.65
CA VAL A 341 -28.07 -1.82 -1.38
C VAL A 341 -27.10 -1.07 -0.49
N LYS A 342 -25.86 -1.56 -0.44
CA LYS A 342 -24.70 -0.78 0.01
C LYS A 342 -23.97 -0.27 -1.20
N LEU A 343 -24.12 1.02 -1.46
CA LEU A 343 -23.51 1.74 -2.57
C LEU A 343 -22.26 2.45 -2.06
N ASN A 344 -21.14 2.32 -2.76
CA ASN A 344 -19.97 3.18 -2.59
C ASN A 344 -19.84 4.03 -3.85
N VAL A 345 -19.95 5.34 -3.68
CA VAL A 345 -19.73 6.36 -4.71
C VAL A 345 -18.28 6.82 -4.60
N TYR A 346 -17.54 6.72 -5.69
CA TYR A 346 -16.15 7.18 -5.76
C TYR A 346 -16.03 8.34 -6.74
N LYS A 347 -15.45 9.44 -6.29
CA LYS A 347 -15.11 10.60 -7.13
C LYS A 347 -13.60 10.76 -7.16
N SER A 348 -13.04 11.03 -8.34
CA SER A 348 -11.60 11.12 -8.53
C SER A 348 -11.17 12.18 -9.53
N ILE A 349 -9.99 12.74 -9.32
CA ILE A 349 -9.27 13.62 -10.25
C ILE A 349 -7.90 12.98 -10.48
N GLY A 350 -7.62 12.61 -11.72
CA GLY A 350 -6.44 11.82 -12.05
C GLY A 350 -6.44 10.48 -11.29
N ASP A 351 -5.40 10.24 -10.47
CA ASP A 351 -5.26 9.04 -9.64
C ASP A 351 -5.70 9.26 -8.17
N ASN A 352 -6.10 10.47 -7.81
CA ASN A 352 -6.58 10.78 -6.46
C ASN A 352 -8.09 10.57 -6.43
N GLY A 353 -8.58 9.83 -5.44
CA GLY A 353 -10.00 9.57 -5.31
C GLY A 353 -10.45 9.54 -3.85
N LEU A 354 -11.73 9.85 -3.65
CA LEU A 354 -12.43 9.69 -2.39
C LEU A 354 -13.67 8.83 -2.58
N GLY A 355 -14.06 8.13 -1.53
CA GLY A 355 -15.27 7.31 -1.49
C GLY A 355 -16.25 7.81 -0.42
N HIS A 356 -17.54 7.71 -0.73
CA HIS A 356 -18.65 7.86 0.19
C HIS A 356 -19.56 6.63 0.10
N ARG A 357 -20.10 6.19 1.24
CA ARG A 357 -20.95 5.00 1.31
C ARG A 357 -22.37 5.41 1.66
N ILE A 358 -23.32 4.93 0.88
CA ILE A 358 -24.76 5.06 1.08
C ILE A 358 -25.30 3.65 1.32
N GLU A 359 -26.15 3.49 2.32
CA GLU A 359 -26.92 2.26 2.54
C GLU A 359 -28.40 2.63 2.50
N THR A 360 -29.15 1.95 1.65
CA THR A 360 -30.58 2.25 1.42
C THR A 360 -31.33 1.01 0.96
N PHE A 361 -32.64 1.11 0.92
CA PHE A 361 -33.56 0.05 0.52
C PHE A 361 -34.30 0.45 -0.73
N PHE A 362 -34.65 -0.53 -1.56
CA PHE A 362 -35.50 -0.31 -2.71
C PHE A 362 -36.41 -1.51 -2.96
N THR A 363 -37.52 -1.26 -3.63
CA THR A 363 -38.43 -2.31 -4.12
C THR A 363 -38.42 -2.22 -5.64
N VAL A 364 -38.23 -3.35 -6.30
CA VAL A 364 -38.28 -3.43 -7.76
C VAL A 364 -39.71 -3.08 -8.21
N SER A 365 -39.85 -2.10 -9.11
CA SER A 365 -41.14 -1.61 -9.59
C SER A 365 -42.01 -2.75 -10.14
N GLU A 366 -43.32 -2.64 -9.92
CA GLU A 366 -44.31 -3.60 -10.46
C GLU A 366 -44.36 -3.67 -11.98
#